data_AF-A0A2N3WWW0-F1
#
_entry.id   AF-A0A2N3WWW0-F1
#
_cell.length_a   1.000
_cell.length_b   1.000
_cell.length_c   1.000
_cell.angle_alpha   90.00
_cell.angle_beta   90.00
_cell.angle_gamma   90.00
#
_symmetry.space_group_name_H-M   'P 1'
#
loop_
_entity.id
_entity.type
_entity.pdbx_description
1 polymer ?
#
loop_
_entity_poly.entity_id
_entity_poly.type
_entity_poly.pdbx_seq_one_letter_code
_entity_poly.pdbx_strand_id
1 'polypeptide(L)'
;MTPIPAGISLDTLSELPQYPVGTSFGSDIDAVNEILLSDTDEQTKRAAFLDWAARHQPCVFGRMATKVGAPARGLAMNLCWIDEQVLAAGPHAIAERIAADRRTWKEQAARGKSSAFLVIFNSRCLAHARPSPEFARLCTDLASLYLTELAPVLSDVIYTEAIPLRGRDGVLRLFKGSVQLFHTGAHLRRHHDRRIPGGVMISVNGPGHYANSLVTQGICADLSESAPMVRSLAARSIGAGGRGDERALSTTWHRDLAARDTTRWFSAAYHLDVLVQSDVVSDPRPRTGPCPAHEQWSWLHLDYIDARETSPTDPTHGWFHGVPVPEHDLHHNPWLPVVPIDAPDFNY
;
A
#
# COMPACT_ATOMS: atom_id res chain seq x y z
N MET A 1 14.70 -19.29 -8.62
CA MET A 1 13.59 -19.01 -7.69
C MET A 1 14.19 -18.85 -6.31
N THR A 2 13.81 -17.80 -5.58
CA THR A 2 14.06 -17.75 -4.14
C THR A 2 13.20 -18.87 -3.51
N PRO A 3 13.77 -19.78 -2.72
CA PRO A 3 12.99 -20.81 -2.06
C PRO A 3 11.96 -20.17 -1.13
N ILE A 4 10.72 -20.68 -1.15
CA ILE A 4 9.71 -20.25 -0.18
C ILE A 4 10.16 -20.71 1.20
N PRO A 5 10.16 -19.83 2.22
CA PRO A 5 10.48 -20.23 3.58
C PRO A 5 9.64 -21.42 4.03
N ALA A 6 10.27 -22.36 4.73
CA ALA A 6 9.55 -23.47 5.33
C ALA A 6 8.50 -22.94 6.32
N GLY A 7 7.30 -23.51 6.29
CA GLY A 7 6.23 -23.20 7.25
C GLY A 7 5.14 -22.24 6.75
N ILE A 8 5.29 -21.61 5.58
CA ILE A 8 4.17 -20.87 4.96
C ILE A 8 3.14 -21.89 4.43
N SER A 9 1.97 -21.92 5.04
CA SER A 9 0.83 -22.74 4.60
C SER A 9 -0.42 -21.86 4.47
N LEU A 10 -1.22 -22.15 3.44
CA LEU A 10 -2.53 -21.53 3.22
C LEU A 10 -3.69 -22.47 3.58
N ASP A 11 -3.40 -23.60 4.21
CA ASP A 11 -4.42 -24.58 4.61
C ASP A 11 -5.44 -23.97 5.60
N THR A 12 -5.03 -22.92 6.33
CA THR A 12 -5.88 -22.18 7.26
C THR A 12 -6.84 -21.21 6.58
N LEU A 13 -6.75 -21.02 5.25
CA LEU A 13 -7.61 -20.09 4.53
C LEU A 13 -9.09 -20.46 4.71
N SER A 14 -9.45 -21.75 4.62
CA SER A 14 -10.81 -22.22 4.89
C SER A 14 -11.23 -22.17 6.37
N GLU A 15 -10.29 -21.97 7.28
CA GLU A 15 -10.50 -21.96 8.72
C GLU A 15 -10.69 -20.54 9.28
N LEU A 16 -10.48 -19.51 8.45
CA LEU A 16 -10.63 -18.11 8.85
C LEU A 16 -12.05 -17.84 9.39
N PRO A 17 -12.18 -17.16 10.54
CA PRO A 17 -13.48 -16.70 11.02
C PRO A 17 -14.19 -15.86 9.95
N GLN A 18 -15.40 -16.28 9.54
CA GLN A 18 -16.16 -15.61 8.48
C GLN A 18 -17.24 -14.68 9.06
N TYR A 19 -17.53 -13.58 8.35
CA TYR A 19 -18.73 -12.78 8.60
C TYR A 19 -19.97 -13.60 8.21
N PRO A 20 -21.13 -13.38 8.87
CA PRO A 20 -22.38 -14.00 8.44
C PRO A 20 -22.71 -13.66 6.98
N VAL A 21 -23.34 -14.59 6.28
CA VAL A 21 -23.87 -14.38 4.93
C VAL A 21 -24.79 -13.16 4.93
N GLY A 22 -24.64 -12.29 3.93
CA GLY A 22 -25.41 -11.05 3.81
C GLY A 22 -24.87 -9.86 4.63
N THR A 23 -23.71 -10.01 5.27
CA THR A 23 -23.01 -8.86 5.86
C THR A 23 -22.63 -7.86 4.78
N SER A 24 -23.06 -6.60 4.95
CA SER A 24 -22.68 -5.48 4.08
C SER A 24 -21.36 -4.85 4.53
N PHE A 25 -20.53 -4.47 3.55
CA PHE A 25 -19.27 -3.73 3.75
C PHE A 25 -19.35 -2.29 3.22
N GLY A 26 -20.58 -1.77 3.10
CA GLY A 26 -20.91 -0.52 2.44
C GLY A 26 -21.36 -0.77 1.01
N SER A 27 -22.38 -0.02 0.56
CA SER A 27 -22.99 -0.20 -0.77
C SER A 27 -22.00 -0.07 -1.92
N ASP A 28 -20.91 0.67 -1.72
CA ASP A 28 -19.84 0.83 -2.70
C ASP A 28 -18.97 -0.42 -2.84
N ILE A 29 -18.70 -1.15 -1.75
CA ILE A 29 -17.97 -2.43 -1.79
C ILE A 29 -18.89 -3.55 -2.22
N ASP A 30 -20.13 -3.59 -1.71
CA ASP A 30 -21.07 -4.66 -2.00
C ASP A 30 -21.34 -4.76 -3.50
N ALA A 31 -21.64 -3.63 -4.15
CA ALA A 31 -21.88 -3.59 -5.59
C ALA A 31 -20.69 -4.08 -6.43
N VAL A 32 -19.47 -3.86 -5.96
CA VAL A 32 -18.24 -4.26 -6.66
C VAL A 32 -17.91 -5.72 -6.37
N ASN A 33 -18.18 -6.20 -5.15
CA ASN A 33 -18.03 -7.60 -4.77
C ASN A 33 -18.92 -8.53 -5.60
N GLU A 34 -20.11 -8.09 -6.03
CA GLU A 34 -20.93 -8.86 -6.97
C GLU A 34 -20.16 -9.20 -8.27
N ILE A 35 -19.28 -8.31 -8.73
CA ILE A 35 -18.45 -8.54 -9.91
C ILE A 35 -17.18 -9.29 -9.53
N LEU A 36 -16.43 -8.81 -8.53
CA LEU A 36 -15.13 -9.37 -8.16
C LEU A 36 -15.22 -10.82 -7.69
N LEU A 37 -16.34 -11.20 -7.07
CA LEU A 37 -16.57 -12.53 -6.54
C LEU A 37 -17.46 -13.38 -7.47
N SER A 38 -17.71 -12.94 -8.70
CA SER A 38 -18.39 -13.75 -9.73
C SER A 38 -17.38 -14.60 -10.53
N ASP A 39 -17.91 -15.42 -11.43
CA ASP A 39 -17.14 -16.24 -12.37
C ASP A 39 -16.72 -15.48 -13.64
N THR A 40 -16.88 -14.14 -13.67
CA THR A 40 -16.41 -13.32 -14.80
C THR A 40 -14.88 -13.36 -14.90
N ASP A 41 -14.37 -13.00 -16.08
CA ASP A 41 -12.94 -12.97 -16.36
C ASP A 41 -12.17 -11.90 -15.54
N GLU A 42 -10.86 -12.12 -15.41
CA GLU A 42 -9.93 -11.27 -14.66
C GLU A 42 -9.92 -9.81 -15.14
N GLN A 43 -10.06 -9.57 -16.45
CA GLN A 43 -10.03 -8.23 -17.01
C GLN A 43 -11.26 -7.42 -16.57
N THR A 44 -12.44 -8.04 -16.59
CA THR A 44 -13.68 -7.44 -16.08
C THR A 44 -13.56 -7.12 -14.58
N LYS A 45 -12.99 -8.04 -13.78
CA LYS A 45 -12.75 -7.82 -12.34
C LYS A 45 -11.79 -6.65 -12.10
N ARG A 46 -10.67 -6.59 -12.81
CA ARG A 46 -9.70 -5.49 -12.73
C ARG A 46 -10.35 -4.14 -13.06
N ALA A 47 -11.17 -4.09 -14.12
CA ALA A 47 -11.87 -2.87 -14.50
C ALA A 47 -12.84 -2.39 -13.41
N ALA A 48 -13.63 -3.30 -12.84
CA ALA A 48 -14.55 -2.98 -11.74
C ALA A 48 -13.81 -2.47 -10.49
N PHE A 49 -12.69 -3.11 -10.13
CA PHE A 49 -11.85 -2.66 -9.01
C PHE A 49 -11.29 -1.25 -9.27
N LEU A 50 -10.75 -0.99 -10.45
CA LEU A 50 -10.18 0.32 -10.81
C LEU A 50 -11.22 1.44 -10.81
N ASP A 51 -12.43 1.15 -11.28
CA ASP A 51 -13.55 2.09 -11.26
C ASP A 51 -14.03 2.41 -9.84
N TRP A 52 -14.06 1.42 -8.95
CA TRP A 52 -14.28 1.65 -7.51
C TRP A 52 -13.16 2.48 -6.90
N ALA A 53 -11.91 2.10 -7.15
CA ALA A 53 -10.74 2.78 -6.61
C ALA A 53 -10.67 4.23 -7.06
N ALA A 54 -11.09 4.57 -8.29
CA ALA A 54 -11.17 5.94 -8.80
C ALA A 54 -12.05 6.87 -7.94
N ARG A 55 -13.03 6.31 -7.22
CA ARG A 55 -14.07 7.06 -6.50
C ARG A 55 -13.91 6.99 -4.98
N HIS A 56 -13.60 5.80 -4.47
CA HIS A 56 -13.74 5.48 -3.06
C HIS A 56 -12.41 5.38 -2.30
N GLN A 57 -11.28 5.14 -2.98
CA GLN A 57 -9.97 5.13 -2.30
C GLN A 57 -9.68 6.51 -1.69
N PRO A 58 -9.30 6.58 -0.40
CA PRO A 58 -8.97 7.85 0.25
C PRO A 58 -7.70 8.48 -0.34
N CYS A 59 -6.73 7.65 -0.71
CA CYS A 59 -5.47 8.07 -1.33
C CYS A 59 -5.71 8.75 -2.70
N VAL A 60 -5.25 9.99 -2.83
CA VAL A 60 -5.36 10.77 -4.08
C VAL A 60 -4.54 10.14 -5.20
N PHE A 61 -3.36 9.59 -4.90
CA PHE A 61 -2.51 8.91 -5.89
C PHE A 61 -3.23 7.71 -6.49
N GLY A 62 -3.85 6.87 -5.65
CA GLY A 62 -4.66 5.74 -6.10
C GLY A 62 -5.75 6.19 -7.09
N ARG A 63 -6.53 7.22 -6.74
CA ARG A 63 -7.58 7.74 -7.64
C ARG A 63 -7.07 8.35 -8.94
N MET A 64 -5.87 8.94 -8.93
CA MET A 64 -5.27 9.53 -10.13
C MET A 64 -4.75 8.45 -11.08
N ALA A 65 -4.15 7.40 -10.52
CA ALA A 65 -3.56 6.30 -11.26
C ALA A 65 -4.61 5.41 -11.97
N THR A 66 -5.90 5.51 -11.62
CA THR A 66 -7.00 4.77 -12.26
C THR A 66 -7.69 5.53 -13.40
N LYS A 67 -7.39 6.82 -13.62
CA LYS A 67 -8.09 7.61 -14.65
C LYS A 67 -7.66 7.18 -16.05
N VAL A 68 -8.62 6.68 -16.84
CA VAL A 68 -8.44 6.26 -18.24
C VAL A 68 -8.18 7.48 -19.14
N GLY A 69 -7.13 7.43 -19.96
CA GLY A 69 -6.68 8.51 -20.85
C GLY A 69 -5.15 8.67 -20.82
N ALA A 70 -4.63 9.82 -21.28
CA ALA A 70 -3.25 10.18 -20.95
C ALA A 70 -3.13 10.17 -19.42
N PRO A 71 -2.17 9.43 -18.83
CA PRO A 71 -2.06 9.31 -17.37
C PRO A 71 -2.03 10.71 -16.79
N ALA A 72 -2.98 11.02 -15.90
CA ALA A 72 -3.09 12.33 -15.31
C ALA A 72 -1.77 12.65 -14.59
N ARG A 73 -0.93 13.46 -15.24
CA ARG A 73 0.45 13.72 -14.82
C ARG A 73 1.32 12.45 -14.75
N GLY A 74 1.23 11.53 -15.71
CA GLY A 74 2.19 10.41 -15.82
C GLY A 74 2.11 9.32 -14.74
N LEU A 75 1.13 9.40 -13.83
CA LEU A 75 0.93 8.39 -12.78
C LEU A 75 0.21 7.15 -13.33
N ALA A 76 0.84 5.99 -13.17
CA ALA A 76 0.21 4.69 -13.45
C ALA A 76 0.46 3.70 -12.30
N MET A 77 -0.38 2.66 -12.25
CA MET A 77 -0.27 1.55 -11.32
C MET A 77 -0.25 0.21 -12.08
N ASN A 78 0.49 -0.76 -11.55
CA ASN A 78 0.46 -2.14 -12.02
C ASN A 78 -0.32 -3.01 -11.02
N LEU A 79 -1.17 -3.90 -11.55
CA LEU A 79 -1.96 -4.85 -10.76
C LEU A 79 -1.44 -6.27 -11.01
N CYS A 80 -1.07 -6.96 -9.95
CA CYS A 80 -0.91 -8.40 -9.88
C CYS A 80 -2.18 -9.00 -9.27
N TRP A 81 -2.83 -9.90 -10.00
CA TRP A 81 -4.10 -10.51 -9.59
C TRP A 81 -3.88 -11.97 -9.23
N ILE A 82 -4.21 -12.31 -7.99
CA ILE A 82 -4.15 -13.65 -7.42
C ILE A 82 -5.59 -14.06 -7.14
N ASP A 83 -6.18 -14.85 -8.04
CA ASP A 83 -7.55 -15.34 -7.91
C ASP A 83 -7.61 -16.65 -7.09
N GLU A 84 -8.82 -17.21 -6.96
CA GLU A 84 -9.03 -18.46 -6.22
C GLU A 84 -8.29 -19.65 -6.83
N GLN A 85 -8.04 -19.68 -8.14
CA GLN A 85 -7.30 -20.75 -8.79
C GLN A 85 -5.82 -20.69 -8.41
N VAL A 86 -5.22 -19.50 -8.45
CA VAL A 86 -3.83 -19.30 -8.02
C VAL A 86 -3.68 -19.55 -6.51
N LEU A 87 -4.64 -19.12 -5.70
CA LEU A 87 -4.66 -19.42 -4.26
C LEU A 87 -4.71 -20.93 -3.98
N ALA A 88 -5.58 -21.66 -4.68
CA ALA A 88 -5.73 -23.11 -4.52
C ALA A 88 -4.51 -23.90 -5.01
N ALA A 89 -3.75 -23.36 -5.97
CA ALA A 89 -2.49 -23.94 -6.42
C ALA A 89 -1.35 -23.82 -5.38
N GLY A 90 -1.55 -23.01 -4.34
CA GLY A 90 -0.71 -22.95 -3.15
C GLY A 90 0.43 -21.93 -3.21
N PRO A 91 1.26 -21.87 -2.15
CA PRO A 91 2.28 -20.82 -1.96
C PRO A 91 3.24 -20.63 -3.13
N HIS A 92 3.66 -21.72 -3.77
CA HIS A 92 4.58 -21.68 -4.92
C HIS A 92 3.99 -20.95 -6.11
N ALA A 93 2.76 -21.29 -6.51
CA ALA A 93 2.08 -20.63 -7.62
C ALA A 93 1.87 -19.13 -7.37
N ILE A 94 1.54 -18.76 -6.14
CA ILE A 94 1.37 -17.36 -5.73
C ILE A 94 2.69 -16.60 -5.83
N ALA A 95 3.75 -17.11 -5.20
CA ALA A 95 5.06 -16.45 -5.21
C ALA A 95 5.62 -16.31 -6.65
N GLU A 96 5.43 -17.33 -7.49
CA GLU A 96 5.82 -17.27 -8.91
C GLU A 96 5.05 -16.20 -9.69
N ARG A 97 3.72 -16.14 -9.53
CA ARG A 97 2.88 -15.12 -10.17
C ARG A 97 3.27 -13.71 -9.72
N ILE A 98 3.46 -13.51 -8.42
CA ILE A 98 3.90 -12.24 -7.85
C ILE A 98 5.29 -11.86 -8.39
N ALA A 99 6.25 -12.78 -8.39
CA ALA A 99 7.61 -12.50 -8.84
C ALA A 99 7.66 -12.09 -10.33
N ALA A 100 6.84 -12.72 -11.18
CA ALA A 100 6.73 -12.39 -12.59
C ALA A 100 6.14 -10.97 -12.81
N ASP A 101 5.03 -10.66 -12.14
CA ASP A 101 4.38 -9.35 -12.25
C ASP A 101 5.23 -8.24 -11.61
N ARG A 102 5.88 -8.51 -10.47
CA ARG A 102 6.81 -7.61 -9.79
C ARG A 102 8.02 -7.28 -10.67
N ARG A 103 8.59 -8.26 -11.38
CA ARG A 103 9.69 -8.04 -12.33
C ARG A 103 9.27 -7.08 -13.45
N THR A 104 8.13 -7.37 -14.07
CA THR A 104 7.56 -6.54 -15.14
C THR A 104 7.30 -5.12 -14.65
N TRP A 105 6.70 -4.97 -13.46
CA TRP A 105 6.46 -3.68 -12.85
C TRP A 105 7.77 -2.91 -12.59
N LYS A 106 8.80 -3.54 -11.99
CA LYS A 106 10.10 -2.90 -11.76
C LYS A 106 10.75 -2.43 -13.06
N GLU A 107 10.61 -3.15 -14.16
CA GLU A 107 11.10 -2.66 -15.47
C GLU A 107 10.34 -1.43 -15.98
N GLN A 108 9.02 -1.35 -15.74
CA GLN A 108 8.23 -0.17 -16.09
C GLN A 108 8.55 1.01 -15.18
N ALA A 109 8.70 0.76 -13.88
CA ALA A 109 9.11 1.75 -12.89
C ALA A 109 10.48 2.35 -13.24
N ALA A 110 11.44 1.50 -13.63
CA ALA A 110 12.78 1.95 -14.06
C ALA A 110 12.76 2.91 -15.26
N ARG A 111 11.67 2.90 -16.04
CA ARG A 111 11.42 3.81 -17.17
C ARG A 111 10.52 4.99 -16.80
N GLY A 112 10.19 5.16 -15.53
CA GLY A 112 9.29 6.18 -14.99
C GLY A 112 7.82 5.99 -15.38
N LYS A 113 7.41 4.80 -15.82
CA LYS A 113 6.05 4.54 -16.34
C LYS A 113 5.06 4.08 -15.28
N SER A 114 5.52 3.67 -14.12
CA SER A 114 4.67 3.20 -13.01
C SER A 114 5.35 3.49 -11.68
N SER A 115 4.59 3.95 -10.69
CA SER A 115 5.11 4.26 -9.34
C SER A 115 4.39 3.50 -8.23
N ALA A 116 3.46 2.61 -8.62
CA ALA A 116 2.65 1.83 -7.70
C ALA A 116 2.47 0.40 -8.19
N PHE A 117 2.45 -0.54 -7.25
CA PHE A 117 2.21 -1.96 -7.50
C PHE A 117 1.22 -2.48 -6.48
N LEU A 118 0.15 -3.10 -6.97
CA LEU A 118 -0.92 -3.66 -6.16
C LEU A 118 -0.96 -5.16 -6.38
N VAL A 119 -0.77 -5.94 -5.31
CA VAL A 119 -1.00 -7.39 -5.32
C VAL A 119 -2.36 -7.64 -4.69
N ILE A 120 -3.32 -8.11 -5.47
CA ILE A 120 -4.70 -8.33 -5.05
C ILE A 120 -4.94 -9.82 -4.91
N PHE A 121 -5.23 -10.26 -3.68
CA PHE A 121 -5.67 -11.61 -3.36
C PHE A 121 -7.19 -11.63 -3.35
N ASN A 122 -7.77 -12.00 -4.50
CA ASN A 122 -9.19 -11.98 -4.74
C ASN A 122 -9.82 -13.35 -4.45
N SER A 123 -10.55 -13.44 -3.34
CA SER A 123 -11.27 -14.65 -2.95
C SER A 123 -12.49 -14.32 -2.11
N ARG A 124 -13.55 -15.11 -2.25
CA ARG A 124 -14.75 -15.00 -1.42
C ARG A 124 -14.43 -15.17 0.06
N CYS A 125 -13.53 -16.10 0.39
CA CYS A 125 -13.14 -16.38 1.77
C CYS A 125 -12.36 -15.21 2.38
N LEU A 126 -11.44 -14.60 1.63
CA LEU A 126 -10.71 -13.42 2.09
C LEU A 126 -11.60 -12.18 2.18
N ALA A 127 -12.54 -12.01 1.24
CA ALA A 127 -13.47 -10.87 1.23
C ALA A 127 -14.41 -10.88 2.45
N HIS A 128 -14.76 -12.07 2.96
CA HIS A 128 -15.64 -12.23 4.10
C HIS A 128 -14.92 -12.64 5.39
N ALA A 129 -13.58 -12.69 5.38
CA ALA A 129 -12.79 -12.95 6.56
C ALA A 129 -13.00 -11.82 7.58
N ARG A 130 -13.23 -12.21 8.83
CA ARG A 130 -13.32 -11.29 9.96
C ARG A 130 -11.91 -10.93 10.44
N PRO A 131 -11.71 -9.69 10.90
CA PRO A 131 -10.55 -9.36 11.71
C PRO A 131 -10.40 -10.36 12.86
N SER A 132 -9.26 -11.04 12.91
CA SER A 132 -8.89 -12.00 13.95
C SER A 132 -7.38 -12.23 13.97
N PRO A 133 -6.82 -12.84 15.02
CA PRO A 133 -5.41 -13.24 15.05
C PRO A 133 -5.03 -14.19 13.90
N GLU A 134 -5.92 -15.09 13.51
CA GLU A 134 -5.75 -16.02 12.37
C GLU A 134 -5.64 -15.24 11.06
N PHE A 135 -6.51 -14.24 10.87
CA PHE A 135 -6.49 -13.39 9.69
C PHE A 135 -5.20 -12.54 9.62
N ALA A 136 -4.74 -12.00 10.74
CA ALA A 136 -3.47 -11.28 10.81
C ALA A 136 -2.27 -12.18 10.44
N ARG A 137 -2.24 -13.43 10.94
CA ARG A 137 -1.21 -14.42 10.58
C ARG A 137 -1.24 -14.77 9.10
N LEU A 138 -2.42 -14.98 8.53
CA LEU A 138 -2.54 -15.21 7.09
C LEU A 138 -2.03 -14.02 6.28
N CYS A 139 -2.29 -12.78 6.72
CA CYS A 139 -1.77 -11.60 6.05
C CYS A 139 -0.23 -11.52 6.11
N THR A 140 0.41 -11.95 7.21
CA THR A 140 1.88 -12.05 7.27
C THR A 140 2.42 -13.15 6.35
N ASP A 141 1.70 -14.26 6.18
CA ASP A 141 2.07 -15.33 5.25
C ASP A 141 1.97 -14.84 3.79
N LEU A 142 0.87 -14.19 3.41
CA LEU A 142 0.71 -13.58 2.08
C LEU A 142 1.77 -12.50 1.82
N ALA A 143 2.09 -11.68 2.83
CA ALA A 143 3.16 -10.69 2.75
C ALA A 143 4.54 -11.35 2.57
N SER A 144 4.79 -12.48 3.22
CA SER A 144 6.02 -13.26 3.06
C SER A 144 6.17 -13.85 1.66
N LEU A 145 5.06 -14.17 0.99
CA LEU A 145 5.07 -14.60 -0.42
C LEU A 145 5.35 -13.45 -1.39
N TYR A 146 5.08 -12.20 -0.99
CA TYR A 146 5.43 -11.02 -1.76
C TYR A 146 6.89 -10.58 -1.53
N LEU A 147 7.30 -10.45 -0.27
CA LEU A 147 8.65 -10.05 0.14
C LEU A 147 9.50 -11.29 0.46
N THR A 148 9.63 -12.20 -0.51
CA THR A 148 10.34 -13.48 -0.32
C THR A 148 11.76 -13.32 0.21
N GLU A 149 12.44 -12.23 -0.14
CA GLU A 149 13.80 -11.91 0.30
C GLU A 149 13.90 -11.44 1.76
N LEU A 150 12.78 -11.03 2.37
CA LEU A 150 12.69 -10.59 3.77
C LEU A 150 11.85 -11.56 4.62
N ALA A 151 11.47 -12.70 4.06
CA ALA A 151 10.60 -13.64 4.73
C ALA A 151 11.37 -14.45 5.81
N PRO A 152 10.73 -14.77 6.96
CA PRO A 152 9.33 -14.49 7.29
C PRO A 152 9.08 -13.01 7.61
N VAL A 153 7.98 -12.48 7.07
CA VAL A 153 7.47 -11.16 7.43
C VAL A 153 6.85 -11.23 8.82
N LEU A 154 7.18 -10.26 9.66
CA LEU A 154 6.67 -10.12 11.01
C LEU A 154 5.57 -9.05 11.07
N SER A 155 4.59 -9.24 11.95
CA SER A 155 3.64 -8.19 12.30
C SER A 155 4.35 -7.03 13.01
N ASP A 156 3.71 -5.87 13.00
CA ASP A 156 4.14 -4.66 13.73
C ASP A 156 5.51 -4.14 13.27
N VAL A 157 5.88 -4.43 12.03
CA VAL A 157 7.13 -4.00 11.38
C VAL A 157 6.80 -3.26 10.08
N ILE A 158 7.56 -2.20 9.81
CA ILE A 158 7.53 -1.48 8.55
C ILE A 158 8.44 -2.18 7.55
N TYR A 159 7.87 -2.50 6.39
CA TYR A 159 8.59 -3.03 5.25
C TYR A 159 8.52 -2.03 4.10
N THR A 160 9.60 -1.95 3.33
CA THR A 160 9.66 -1.13 2.13
C THR A 160 10.06 -1.96 0.92
N GLU A 161 9.60 -1.52 -0.24
CA GLU A 161 9.96 -2.07 -1.53
C GLU A 161 10.94 -1.14 -2.25
N ALA A 162 11.84 -1.70 -3.05
CA ALA A 162 12.72 -0.94 -3.93
C ALA A 162 12.05 -0.67 -5.27
N ILE A 163 11.79 0.60 -5.55
CA ILE A 163 11.22 1.08 -6.82
C ILE A 163 12.36 1.68 -7.66
N PRO A 164 12.79 1.03 -8.75
CA PRO A 164 13.87 1.54 -9.59
C PRO A 164 13.42 2.70 -10.47
N LEU A 165 14.30 3.66 -10.74
CA LEU A 165 14.15 4.70 -11.76
C LEU A 165 15.49 5.02 -12.39
N ARG A 166 15.57 5.03 -13.73
CA ARG A 166 16.72 5.60 -14.45
C ARG A 166 16.49 7.08 -14.64
N GLY A 167 17.38 7.89 -14.07
CA GLY A 167 17.35 9.34 -14.24
C GLY A 167 17.70 9.75 -15.67
N ARG A 168 17.52 11.04 -15.99
CA ARG A 168 17.97 11.62 -17.28
C ARG A 168 19.49 11.54 -17.48
N ASP A 169 20.22 11.43 -16.38
CA ASP A 169 21.67 11.20 -16.35
C ASP A 169 22.07 9.74 -16.66
N GLY A 170 21.09 8.86 -16.90
CA GLY A 170 21.33 7.43 -17.16
C GLY A 170 21.62 6.61 -15.90
N VAL A 171 21.65 7.23 -14.71
CA VAL A 171 21.95 6.53 -13.46
C VAL A 171 20.68 5.87 -12.92
N LEU A 172 20.76 4.56 -12.69
CA LEU A 172 19.72 3.79 -12.01
C LEU A 172 19.75 4.07 -10.51
N ARG A 173 18.59 4.41 -9.94
CA ARG A 173 18.40 4.64 -8.52
C ARG A 173 17.25 3.80 -7.97
N LEU A 174 17.41 3.28 -6.75
CA LEU A 174 16.33 2.61 -6.02
C LEU A 174 15.71 3.55 -5.01
N PHE A 175 14.38 3.67 -5.03
CA PHE A 175 13.59 4.46 -4.10
C PHE A 175 12.92 3.54 -3.09
N LYS A 176 12.77 4.00 -1.84
CA LYS A 176 11.90 3.36 -0.85
C LYS A 176 10.44 3.62 -1.22
N GLY A 177 9.68 2.54 -1.40
CA GLY A 177 8.22 2.56 -1.47
C GLY A 177 7.61 1.95 -0.22
N SER A 178 6.63 2.61 0.39
CA SER A 178 5.92 2.04 1.54
C SER A 178 5.07 0.85 1.10
N VAL A 179 5.12 -0.24 1.85
CA VAL A 179 4.32 -1.45 1.63
C VAL A 179 3.22 -1.50 2.68
N GLN A 180 1.96 -1.52 2.24
CA GLN A 180 0.79 -1.38 3.10
C GLN A 180 -0.24 -2.48 2.81
N LEU A 181 -0.91 -2.97 3.85
CA LEU A 181 -1.97 -3.98 3.74
C LEU A 181 -3.36 -3.33 3.77
N PHE A 182 -4.19 -3.68 2.82
CA PHE A 182 -5.60 -3.32 2.70
C PHE A 182 -6.46 -4.58 2.69
N HIS A 183 -7.67 -4.53 3.24
CA HIS A 183 -8.57 -5.68 3.23
C HIS A 183 -10.04 -5.30 3.40
N THR A 184 -10.96 -6.14 2.92
CA THR A 184 -12.41 -5.88 3.00
C THR A 184 -12.91 -5.72 4.44
N GLY A 185 -12.43 -6.56 5.36
CA GLY A 185 -12.78 -6.50 6.79
C GLY A 185 -12.35 -5.22 7.53
N ALA A 186 -11.61 -4.30 6.90
CA ALA A 186 -11.31 -2.99 7.46
C ALA A 186 -12.55 -2.08 7.58
N HIS A 187 -13.63 -2.40 6.87
CA HIS A 187 -14.88 -1.65 6.92
C HIS A 187 -15.38 -1.43 8.37
N LEU A 188 -15.67 -0.17 8.70
CA LEU A 188 -15.96 0.32 10.04
C LEU A 188 -15.03 -0.22 11.15
N ARG A 189 -13.73 -0.36 10.89
CA ARG A 189 -12.69 -0.70 11.89
C ARG A 189 -11.72 0.46 12.09
N ARG A 190 -10.76 0.29 13.00
CA ARG A 190 -9.73 1.27 13.35
C ARG A 190 -8.91 1.76 12.15
N HIS A 191 -8.80 0.97 11.10
CA HIS A 191 -8.17 1.33 9.81
C HIS A 191 -9.17 1.33 8.64
N HIS A 192 -10.36 1.91 8.82
CA HIS A 192 -11.39 2.01 7.79
C HIS A 192 -10.89 2.48 6.42
N ASP A 193 -9.94 3.41 6.40
CA ASP A 193 -9.30 3.94 5.21
C ASP A 193 -8.51 2.90 4.40
N ARG A 194 -8.25 1.72 4.97
CA ARG A 194 -7.63 0.57 4.30
C ARG A 194 -8.61 -0.47 3.76
N ARG A 195 -9.90 -0.16 3.71
CA ARG A 195 -10.89 -1.08 3.11
C ARG A 195 -10.79 -1.13 1.60
N ILE A 196 -10.99 -2.33 1.04
CA ILE A 196 -11.05 -2.61 -0.40
C ILE A 196 -12.07 -3.72 -0.67
N PRO A 197 -12.70 -3.78 -1.86
CA PRO A 197 -13.52 -4.91 -2.25
C PRO A 197 -12.64 -6.11 -2.65
N GLY A 198 -13.21 -7.31 -2.56
CA GLY A 198 -12.66 -8.52 -3.15
C GLY A 198 -11.67 -9.33 -2.32
N GLY A 199 -11.25 -8.90 -1.12
CA GLY A 199 -10.34 -9.68 -0.27
C GLY A 199 -9.24 -8.87 0.38
N VAL A 200 -7.99 -9.24 0.09
CA VAL A 200 -6.77 -8.62 0.64
C VAL A 200 -5.97 -7.98 -0.49
N MET A 201 -5.33 -6.86 -0.22
CA MET A 201 -4.41 -6.21 -1.14
C MET A 201 -3.15 -5.76 -0.42
N ILE A 202 -2.00 -6.05 -1.01
CA ILE A 202 -0.73 -5.41 -0.65
C ILE A 202 -0.49 -4.28 -1.66
N SER A 203 -0.26 -3.08 -1.16
CA SER A 203 -0.02 -1.88 -1.97
C SER A 203 1.38 -1.35 -1.73
N VAL A 204 2.10 -1.06 -2.81
CA VAL A 204 3.35 -0.32 -2.81
C VAL A 204 3.12 1.09 -3.33
N ASN A 205 3.54 2.11 -2.59
CA ASN A 205 3.47 3.50 -3.03
C ASN A 205 4.83 4.21 -2.82
N GLY A 206 5.34 4.86 -3.87
CA GLY A 206 6.58 5.64 -3.80
C GLY A 206 6.38 7.09 -4.23
N PRO A 207 5.97 8.01 -3.34
CA PRO A 207 5.82 9.42 -3.67
C PRO A 207 7.10 10.06 -4.21
N GLY A 208 8.27 9.73 -3.63
CA GLY A 208 9.56 10.22 -4.11
C GLY A 208 9.91 9.71 -5.51
N HIS A 209 9.70 8.42 -5.76
CA HIS A 209 9.82 7.85 -7.11
C HIS A 209 8.93 8.59 -8.11
N TYR A 210 7.66 8.84 -7.76
CA TYR A 210 6.73 9.56 -8.63
C TYR A 210 7.17 11.01 -8.89
N ALA A 211 7.63 11.74 -7.88
CA ALA A 211 8.14 13.10 -8.07
C ALA A 211 9.33 13.15 -9.05
N ASN A 212 10.22 12.15 -8.99
CA ASN A 212 11.38 12.04 -9.90
C ASN A 212 10.99 11.52 -11.28
N SER A 213 9.96 10.67 -11.38
CA SER A 213 9.47 10.20 -12.66
C SER A 213 8.82 11.34 -13.45
N LEU A 214 8.10 12.26 -12.79
CA LEU A 214 7.57 13.48 -13.43
C LEU A 214 8.66 14.30 -14.11
N VAL A 215 9.80 14.47 -13.43
CA VAL A 215 10.97 15.14 -14.01
C VAL A 215 11.55 14.30 -15.13
N THR A 216 11.79 13.00 -14.92
CA THR A 216 12.37 12.11 -15.93
C THR A 216 11.55 12.09 -17.23
N GLN A 217 10.22 12.12 -17.13
CA GLN A 217 9.27 12.15 -18.26
C GLN A 217 9.12 13.54 -18.91
N GLY A 218 9.74 14.60 -18.37
CA GLY A 218 9.60 15.96 -18.90
C GLY A 218 8.27 16.63 -18.58
N ILE A 219 7.50 16.10 -17.62
CA ILE A 219 6.24 16.68 -17.17
C ILE A 219 6.49 17.87 -16.25
N CYS A 220 7.49 17.76 -15.38
CA CYS A 220 8.01 18.86 -14.58
C CYS A 220 9.46 19.17 -14.99
N ALA A 221 9.87 20.43 -14.82
CA ALA A 221 11.22 20.88 -15.14
C ALA A 221 12.25 20.25 -14.20
N ASP A 222 11.96 20.26 -12.90
CA ASP A 222 12.84 19.79 -11.83
C ASP A 222 12.05 19.39 -10.56
N LEU A 223 12.78 18.98 -9.51
CA LEU A 223 12.19 18.58 -8.23
C LEU A 223 11.63 19.75 -7.41
N SER A 224 12.06 20.99 -7.67
CA SER A 224 11.49 22.16 -7.01
C SER A 224 10.03 22.39 -7.45
N GLU A 225 9.70 21.98 -8.67
CA GLU A 225 8.32 21.96 -9.18
C GLU A 225 7.54 20.73 -8.73
N SER A 226 8.12 19.52 -8.85
CA SER A 226 7.38 18.28 -8.59
C SER A 226 7.17 17.97 -7.11
N ALA A 227 8.13 18.30 -6.23
CA ALA A 227 8.05 17.96 -4.80
C ALA A 227 6.86 18.64 -4.09
N PRO A 228 6.62 19.96 -4.22
CA PRO A 228 5.46 20.61 -3.60
C PRO A 228 4.13 20.05 -4.11
N MET A 229 4.07 19.70 -5.40
CA MET A 229 2.90 19.09 -6.02
C MET A 229 2.59 17.73 -5.39
N VAL A 230 3.58 16.83 -5.33
CA VAL A 230 3.41 15.48 -4.76
C VAL A 230 3.09 15.56 -3.27
N ARG A 231 3.76 16.43 -2.51
CA ARG A 231 3.48 16.68 -1.10
C ARG A 231 2.05 17.16 -0.88
N SER A 232 1.55 18.07 -1.72
CA SER A 232 0.15 18.53 -1.65
C SER A 232 -0.85 17.39 -1.91
N LEU A 233 -0.57 16.49 -2.85
CA LEU A 233 -1.40 15.31 -3.11
C LEU A 233 -1.41 14.34 -1.93
N ALA A 234 -0.24 14.09 -1.31
CA ALA A 234 -0.12 13.27 -0.12
C ALA A 234 -0.91 13.88 1.05
N ALA A 235 -0.71 15.18 1.31
CA ALA A 235 -1.41 15.91 2.37
C ALA A 235 -2.94 15.84 2.22
N ARG A 236 -3.47 15.97 1.00
CA ARG A 236 -4.92 15.85 0.73
C ARG A 236 -5.52 14.46 0.98
N SER A 237 -4.68 13.43 1.15
CA SER A 237 -5.15 12.08 1.48
C SER A 237 -5.37 11.91 2.99
N ILE A 238 -4.70 12.71 3.81
CA ILE A 238 -4.88 12.75 5.26
C ILE A 238 -6.27 13.31 5.56
N GLY A 239 -6.99 12.77 6.55
CA GLY A 239 -8.34 13.26 6.89
C GLY A 239 -9.45 12.77 5.95
N ALA A 240 -9.09 12.12 4.84
CA ALA A 240 -10.05 11.65 3.84
C ALA A 240 -10.52 10.20 4.05
N GLY A 241 -10.15 9.58 5.17
CA GLY A 241 -10.28 8.15 5.43
C GLY A 241 -11.72 7.64 5.59
N GLY A 242 -12.67 8.48 6.02
CA GLY A 242 -14.07 8.10 6.28
C GLY A 242 -14.94 7.92 5.03
N ARG A 243 -14.36 7.63 3.86
CA ARG A 243 -15.10 7.55 2.59
C ARG A 243 -15.87 6.24 2.45
N GLY A 244 -17.11 6.36 1.99
CA GLY A 244 -18.00 5.28 1.53
C GLY A 244 -18.83 4.59 2.62
N ASP A 245 -18.82 5.09 3.84
CA ASP A 245 -19.89 4.84 4.83
C ASP A 245 -20.06 6.08 5.72
N GLU A 246 -21.29 6.56 5.90
CA GLU A 246 -21.59 7.78 6.68
C GLU A 246 -21.27 7.63 8.17
N ARG A 247 -21.22 6.38 8.68
CA ARG A 247 -20.89 6.09 10.08
C ARG A 247 -19.38 6.08 10.31
N ALA A 248 -18.58 6.04 9.26
CA ALA A 248 -17.13 5.97 9.37
C ALA A 248 -16.55 7.35 9.67
N LEU A 249 -15.59 7.37 10.60
CA LEU A 249 -14.73 8.54 10.81
C LEU A 249 -13.43 8.36 10.04
N SER A 250 -12.78 9.47 9.70
CA SER A 250 -11.39 9.39 9.24
C SER A 250 -10.52 8.80 10.34
N THR A 251 -9.60 7.93 9.95
CA THR A 251 -8.62 7.25 10.82
C THR A 251 -7.26 7.94 10.78
N THR A 252 -7.07 8.84 9.82
CA THR A 252 -5.96 9.79 9.73
C THR A 252 -6.51 11.20 9.91
N TRP A 253 -5.76 12.10 10.53
CA TRP A 253 -6.22 13.47 10.80
C TRP A 253 -5.13 14.48 10.55
N HIS A 254 -5.53 15.63 10.01
CA HIS A 254 -4.69 16.81 10.03
C HIS A 254 -4.51 17.24 11.49
N ARG A 255 -3.26 17.44 11.90
CA ARG A 255 -2.99 17.91 13.25
C ARG A 255 -3.26 19.42 13.29
N ASP A 256 -4.27 19.85 14.04
CA ASP A 256 -4.50 21.27 14.27
C ASP A 256 -3.60 21.74 15.41
N LEU A 257 -2.34 22.03 15.08
CA LEU A 257 -1.41 22.63 16.02
C LEU A 257 -1.11 24.03 15.51
N ALA A 258 -1.59 25.04 16.24
CA ALA A 258 -1.30 26.46 16.03
C ALA A 258 0.21 26.84 16.02
N ALA A 259 1.12 25.86 15.96
CA ALA A 259 2.57 26.02 15.94
C ALA A 259 3.32 25.04 15.00
N ARG A 260 2.65 24.19 14.19
CA ARG A 260 3.34 23.25 13.28
C ARG A 260 2.78 23.27 11.86
N ASP A 261 3.66 23.08 10.90
CA ASP A 261 3.32 22.95 9.48
C ASP A 261 2.51 21.65 9.25
N THR A 262 1.21 21.80 9.06
CA THR A 262 0.25 20.68 8.87
C THR A 262 0.41 19.97 7.54
N THR A 263 1.27 20.49 6.65
CA THR A 263 1.67 19.80 5.41
C THR A 263 2.74 18.74 5.65
N ARG A 264 3.33 18.74 6.86
CA ARG A 264 4.46 17.90 7.25
C ARG A 264 4.08 16.85 8.26
N TRP A 265 3.30 17.20 9.29
CA TRP A 265 3.00 16.32 10.42
C TRP A 265 1.51 16.05 10.55
N PHE A 266 1.17 14.82 10.91
CA PHE A 266 -0.20 14.38 11.11
C PHE A 266 -0.31 13.31 12.20
N SER A 267 -1.53 12.93 12.55
CA SER A 267 -1.80 11.82 13.46
C SER A 267 -2.73 10.80 12.82
N ALA A 268 -2.71 9.58 13.34
CA ALA A 268 -3.61 8.53 12.91
C ALA A 268 -3.92 7.56 14.04
N ALA A 269 -4.97 6.77 13.85
CA ALA A 269 -5.37 5.74 14.79
C ALA A 269 -4.35 4.60 14.84
N TYR A 270 -3.39 4.53 13.91
CA TYR A 270 -2.40 3.47 13.78
C TYR A 270 -1.22 3.98 12.94
N HIS A 271 -0.07 3.29 12.93
CA HIS A 271 1.06 3.69 12.09
C HIS A 271 0.82 3.30 10.61
N LEU A 272 0.74 4.27 9.71
CA LEU A 272 0.29 4.04 8.33
C LEU A 272 1.20 3.17 7.47
N ASP A 273 2.47 3.01 7.84
CA ASP A 273 3.44 2.25 7.02
C ASP A 273 3.81 0.90 7.63
N VAL A 274 3.21 0.52 8.75
CA VAL A 274 3.32 -0.86 9.21
C VAL A 274 2.50 -1.74 8.26
N LEU A 275 3.15 -2.79 7.77
CA LEU A 275 2.56 -3.68 6.77
C LEU A 275 1.37 -4.44 7.35
N VAL A 276 1.60 -5.28 8.35
CA VAL A 276 0.53 -5.99 9.09
C VAL A 276 0.58 -5.55 10.55
N GLN A 277 -0.43 -4.81 11.01
CA GLN A 277 -0.55 -4.42 12.42
C GLN A 277 -1.36 -5.46 13.15
N SER A 278 -0.74 -6.18 14.08
CA SER A 278 -1.37 -7.32 14.73
C SER A 278 -2.63 -6.89 15.49
N ASP A 279 -2.54 -5.80 16.27
CA ASP A 279 -3.65 -5.27 17.06
C ASP A 279 -4.77 -4.67 16.20
N VAL A 280 -4.44 -4.02 15.07
CA VAL A 280 -5.44 -3.39 14.20
C VAL A 280 -6.14 -4.41 13.28
N VAL A 281 -5.38 -5.33 12.66
CA VAL A 281 -5.90 -6.35 11.74
C VAL A 281 -6.67 -7.44 12.48
N SER A 282 -6.37 -7.67 13.76
CA SER A 282 -7.09 -8.66 14.57
C SER A 282 -8.33 -8.11 15.28
N ASP A 283 -8.51 -6.78 15.39
CA ASP A 283 -9.60 -6.19 16.18
C ASP A 283 -10.96 -6.27 15.46
N PRO A 284 -11.92 -7.08 15.95
CA PRO A 284 -13.22 -7.22 15.32
C PRO A 284 -14.20 -6.10 15.68
N ARG A 285 -13.84 -5.21 16.62
CA ARG A 285 -14.76 -4.20 17.17
C ARG A 285 -15.05 -3.11 16.15
N PRO A 286 -16.33 -2.81 15.87
CA PRO A 286 -16.68 -1.67 15.06
C PRO A 286 -16.19 -0.36 15.65
N ARG A 287 -15.79 0.58 14.78
CA ARG A 287 -15.29 1.89 15.17
C ARG A 287 -15.93 2.99 14.35
N THR A 288 -16.92 3.62 14.97
CA THR A 288 -17.67 4.77 14.44
C THR A 288 -17.51 6.01 15.33
N GLY A 289 -16.80 5.87 16.46
CA GLY A 289 -16.49 6.94 17.41
C GLY A 289 -15.02 7.37 17.33
N PRO A 290 -14.65 8.44 18.06
CA PRO A 290 -13.30 8.97 18.05
C PRO A 290 -12.26 7.94 18.52
N CYS A 291 -11.02 8.11 18.08
CA CYS A 291 -9.90 7.28 18.51
C CYS A 291 -9.51 7.58 19.96
N PRO A 292 -9.38 6.57 20.85
CA PRO A 292 -8.79 6.76 22.16
C PRO A 292 -7.36 7.29 22.05
N ALA A 293 -6.98 8.18 22.97
CA ALA A 293 -5.68 8.86 22.93
C ALA A 293 -4.49 7.89 23.00
N HIS A 294 -4.60 6.77 23.73
CA HIS A 294 -3.53 5.78 23.88
C HIS A 294 -3.30 4.92 22.62
N GLU A 295 -4.21 5.00 21.65
CA GLU A 295 -4.10 4.30 20.37
C GLU A 295 -3.66 5.25 19.25
N GLN A 296 -3.59 6.55 19.53
CA GLN A 296 -3.25 7.57 18.55
C GLN A 296 -1.74 7.68 18.39
N TRP A 297 -1.29 7.49 17.15
CA TRP A 297 0.07 7.80 16.73
C TRP A 297 0.16 9.30 16.46
N SER A 298 1.07 9.96 17.15
CA SER A 298 1.15 11.42 17.21
C SER A 298 2.20 12.02 16.28
N TRP A 299 3.14 11.23 15.78
CA TRP A 299 4.34 11.71 15.08
C TRP A 299 4.52 11.12 13.69
N LEU A 300 3.43 11.06 12.92
CA LEU A 300 3.51 10.66 11.52
C LEU A 300 3.84 11.88 10.65
N HIS A 301 4.63 11.69 9.60
CA HIS A 301 5.10 12.79 8.75
C HIS A 301 5.20 12.48 7.27
N LEU A 302 5.23 13.55 6.47
CA LEU A 302 5.46 13.57 5.03
C LEU A 302 6.74 14.35 4.68
N ASP A 303 7.59 14.62 5.69
CA ASP A 303 8.78 15.48 5.55
C ASP A 303 9.85 14.87 4.64
N TYR A 304 9.79 13.56 4.42
CA TYR A 304 10.60 12.90 3.41
C TYR A 304 10.26 13.35 1.97
N ILE A 305 9.10 13.97 1.70
CA ILE A 305 8.75 14.50 0.37
C ILE A 305 9.33 15.90 0.22
N ASP A 306 10.65 15.96 0.06
CA ASP A 306 11.42 17.20 0.01
C ASP A 306 12.58 17.09 -1.00
N ALA A 307 12.80 18.15 -1.78
CA ALA A 307 13.87 18.23 -2.78
C ALA A 307 15.26 18.46 -2.16
N ARG A 308 15.36 18.55 -0.83
CA ARG A 308 16.61 18.66 -0.09
C ARG A 308 17.44 17.38 -0.25
N GLU A 309 18.68 17.54 -0.71
CA GLU A 309 19.62 16.43 -0.78
C GLU A 309 19.87 15.81 0.60
N THR A 310 19.96 14.48 0.61
CA THR A 310 20.15 13.66 1.82
C THR A 310 21.47 12.90 1.74
N SER A 311 22.22 12.82 2.84
CA SER A 311 23.36 11.91 2.96
C SER A 311 22.90 10.50 3.37
N PRO A 312 23.75 9.45 3.23
CA PRO A 312 23.41 8.11 3.71
C PRO A 312 23.13 7.99 5.22
N THR A 313 23.56 8.99 6.00
CA THR A 313 23.26 9.08 7.45
C THR A 313 21.94 9.77 7.73
N ASP A 314 21.30 10.36 6.73
CA ASP A 314 19.98 10.97 6.86
C ASP A 314 18.92 9.86 6.92
N PRO A 315 18.05 9.83 7.93
CA PRO A 315 17.02 8.80 8.03
C PRO A 315 16.01 8.78 6.86
N THR A 316 15.87 9.89 6.14
CA THR A 316 15.01 10.00 4.95
C THR A 316 15.74 9.59 3.66
N HIS A 317 17.00 9.17 3.74
CA HIS A 317 17.78 8.74 2.60
C HIS A 317 17.10 7.57 1.85
N GLY A 318 17.08 7.68 0.53
CA GLY A 318 16.43 6.71 -0.36
C GLY A 318 14.91 6.93 -0.55
N TRP A 319 14.23 7.74 0.26
CA TRP A 319 12.79 8.02 0.05
C TRP A 319 12.54 8.91 -1.16
N PHE A 320 13.25 10.04 -1.25
CA PHE A 320 12.94 11.07 -2.24
C PHE A 320 13.95 11.22 -3.38
N HIS A 321 15.23 10.98 -3.13
CA HIS A 321 16.26 11.06 -4.18
C HIS A 321 16.68 9.69 -4.71
N GLY A 322 16.24 8.61 -4.06
CA GLY A 322 16.72 7.26 -4.32
C GLY A 322 18.21 7.07 -4.01
N VAL A 323 18.68 5.84 -4.10
CA VAL A 323 20.09 5.47 -3.91
C VAL A 323 20.63 4.92 -5.23
N PRO A 324 21.76 5.43 -5.75
CA PRO A 324 22.33 4.93 -6.99
C PRO A 324 22.80 3.47 -6.84
N VAL A 325 22.51 2.65 -7.84
CA VAL A 325 22.86 1.22 -7.87
C VAL A 325 23.33 0.80 -9.26
N PRO A 326 24.11 -0.29 -9.39
CA PRO A 326 24.41 -0.89 -10.69
C PRO A 326 23.16 -1.51 -11.33
N GLU A 327 23.19 -1.67 -12.66
CA GLU A 327 22.05 -2.20 -13.43
C GLU A 327 21.61 -3.61 -13.01
N HIS A 328 22.53 -4.45 -12.52
CA HIS A 328 22.19 -5.80 -12.06
C HIS A 328 21.35 -5.81 -10.77
N ASP A 329 21.30 -4.70 -10.03
CA ASP A 329 20.52 -4.56 -8.79
C ASP A 329 19.10 -4.02 -9.02
N LEU A 330 18.67 -3.84 -10.27
CA LEU A 330 17.34 -3.30 -10.60
C LEU A 330 16.19 -4.01 -9.88
N HIS A 331 16.30 -5.32 -9.68
CA HIS A 331 15.28 -6.12 -9.03
C HIS A 331 15.51 -6.34 -7.53
N HIS A 332 16.70 -6.00 -7.02
CA HIS A 332 17.05 -6.18 -5.62
C HIS A 332 16.26 -5.23 -4.71
N ASN A 333 16.03 -5.66 -3.47
CA ASN A 333 15.46 -4.83 -2.42
C ASN A 333 16.46 -4.76 -1.26
N PRO A 334 17.21 -3.65 -1.11
CA PRO A 334 18.25 -3.53 -0.09
C PRO A 334 17.72 -3.00 1.24
N TRP A 335 16.44 -2.68 1.35
CA TRP A 335 15.90 -2.00 2.52
C TRP A 335 15.64 -2.95 3.67
N LEU A 336 16.20 -2.61 4.83
CA LEU A 336 15.99 -3.39 6.05
C LEU A 336 14.60 -3.07 6.65
N PRO A 337 13.90 -4.07 7.22
CA PRO A 337 12.68 -3.83 7.98
C PRO A 337 12.96 -3.00 9.23
N VAL A 338 12.00 -2.18 9.65
CA VAL A 338 12.13 -1.29 10.81
C VAL A 338 10.94 -1.42 11.74
N VAL A 339 11.19 -1.54 13.04
CA VAL A 339 10.14 -1.51 14.07
C VAL A 339 9.72 -0.06 14.30
N PRO A 340 8.42 0.28 14.18
CA PRO A 340 7.93 1.64 14.36
C PRO A 340 8.01 2.09 15.82
N ILE A 341 8.26 3.38 16.04
CA ILE A 341 8.18 4.02 17.36
C ILE A 341 7.41 5.33 17.20
N ASP A 342 6.44 5.62 18.09
CA ASP A 342 5.71 6.89 18.07
C ASP A 342 6.55 8.01 18.70
N ALA A 343 7.55 8.47 17.97
CA ALA A 343 8.48 9.48 18.43
C ALA A 343 8.69 10.57 17.36
N PRO A 344 8.92 11.83 17.76
CA PRO A 344 9.09 12.96 16.84
C PRO A 344 10.27 12.81 15.87
N ASP A 345 11.30 12.06 16.26
CA ASP A 345 12.53 11.84 15.52
C ASP A 345 12.54 10.51 14.74
N PHE A 346 11.48 9.72 14.87
CA PHE A 346 11.39 8.43 14.19
C PHE A 346 11.28 8.61 12.66
N ASN A 347 12.17 7.91 11.97
CA ASN A 347 12.29 7.83 10.53
C ASN A 347 12.88 6.44 10.20
N TYR A 348 12.62 5.92 9.01
CA TYR A 348 12.96 4.53 8.68
C TYR A 348 13.38 4.34 7.23
#